data_AF-A0A0F7WSL5-F1
#
_entry.id   AF-A0A0F7WSL5-F1
#
_cell.length_a   1.000
_cell.length_b   1.000
_cell.length_c   1.000
_cell.angle_alpha   90.00
_cell.angle_beta   90.00
_cell.angle_gamma   90.00
#
_symmetry.space_group_name_H-M   'P 1'
#
loop_
_entity.id
_entity.type
_entity.pdbx_description
1 polymer ?
#
loop_
_entity_poly.entity_id
_entity_poly.type
_entity_poly.pdbx_seq_one_letter_code
_entity_poly.pdbx_strand_id
1 'polypeptide(L)'
;MQLSNDKRAALQYFMENFSWLATQVSRLSSFLRSQLPNHSKQEILASIRQHRCRVNGFIERFESYKVQPGDRVSLSLIPSTKQQPSILWEDDYSIIYEKPPHLTTEQMAHMTRFFTVHRLDKGTSGCLLMGKSKQAATELMKLFKQRKIHKQYIAFVFGHPKKKFGTVKSYTAPVYRRCGAVIFGAASPSQGEPIKSAYKWDCWVILLSEMSTTDLKNSLPRSSALSSMLTP
;
A
#
# COMPACT_ATOMS: atom_id res chain seq x y z
N MET A 1 -20.85 -11.71 12.41
CA MET A 1 -21.21 -10.33 12.01
C MET A 1 -21.82 -10.39 10.61
N GLN A 2 -23.15 -10.49 10.52
CA GLN A 2 -23.85 -10.53 9.22
C GLN A 2 -23.79 -9.13 8.61
N LEU A 3 -23.19 -9.01 7.42
CA LEU A 3 -23.20 -7.76 6.66
C LEU A 3 -24.64 -7.42 6.26
N SER A 4 -25.05 -6.16 6.43
CA SER A 4 -26.39 -5.67 6.06
C SER A 4 -26.69 -5.89 4.58
N ASN A 5 -27.98 -6.08 4.25
CA ASN A 5 -28.44 -6.32 2.88
C ASN A 5 -28.05 -5.19 1.91
N ASP A 6 -27.95 -3.94 2.38
CA ASP A 6 -27.51 -2.81 1.55
C ASP A 6 -26.04 -2.89 1.13
N LYS A 7 -25.15 -3.42 1.98
CA LYS A 7 -23.75 -3.64 1.59
C LYS A 7 -23.60 -4.77 0.58
N ARG A 8 -24.48 -5.78 0.64
CA ARG A 8 -24.56 -6.85 -0.38
C ARG A 8 -25.06 -6.31 -1.72
N ALA A 9 -26.09 -5.45 -1.70
CA ALA A 9 -26.61 -4.79 -2.88
C ALA A 9 -25.57 -3.84 -3.53
N ALA A 10 -24.83 -3.06 -2.72
CA ALA A 10 -23.76 -2.20 -3.21
C ALA A 10 -22.55 -2.98 -3.77
N LEU A 11 -22.20 -4.13 -3.18
CA LEU A 11 -21.16 -5.03 -3.71
C LEU A 11 -21.56 -5.68 -5.04
N GLN A 12 -22.85 -5.93 -5.24
CA GLN A 12 -23.38 -6.50 -6.47
C GLN A 12 -23.41 -5.47 -7.63
N TYR A 13 -23.44 -4.17 -7.32
CA TYR A 13 -23.59 -3.09 -8.28
C TYR A 13 -22.30 -2.67 -9.02
N PHE A 14 -21.12 -3.14 -8.59
CA PHE A 14 -19.83 -2.82 -9.22
C PHE A 14 -19.16 -4.01 -9.93
N MET A 15 -19.86 -5.13 -10.09
CA MET A 15 -19.29 -6.35 -10.66
C MET A 15 -19.65 -6.47 -12.15
N GLU A 16 -18.67 -6.22 -13.01
CA GLU A 16 -18.78 -6.55 -14.43
C GLU A 16 -18.63 -8.06 -14.60
N ASN A 17 -19.73 -8.73 -15.00
CA ASN A 17 -19.76 -10.16 -15.23
C ASN A 17 -19.66 -10.44 -16.74
N PHE A 18 -18.73 -11.30 -17.11
CA PHE A 18 -18.51 -11.69 -18.49
C PHE A 18 -18.63 -13.20 -18.65
N SER A 19 -19.09 -13.63 -19.83
CA SER A 19 -19.06 -15.03 -20.21
C SER A 19 -18.79 -15.17 -21.70
N TRP A 20 -17.96 -16.16 -22.04
CA TRP A 20 -17.55 -16.45 -23.40
C TRP A 20 -17.57 -17.96 -23.64
N LEU A 21 -17.76 -18.33 -24.90
CA LEU A 21 -17.50 -19.68 -25.40
C LEU A 21 -16.15 -19.66 -26.12
N ALA A 22 -15.22 -20.48 -25.69
CA ALA A 22 -13.92 -20.57 -26.33
C ALA A 22 -14.02 -21.32 -27.66
N THR A 23 -13.35 -20.80 -28.69
CA THR A 23 -13.31 -21.41 -30.03
C THR A 23 -11.92 -21.96 -30.38
N GLN A 24 -10.91 -21.65 -29.58
CA GLN A 24 -9.51 -21.97 -29.85
C GLN A 24 -8.77 -22.34 -28.58
N VAL A 25 -7.72 -23.14 -28.73
CA VAL A 25 -6.86 -23.55 -27.63
C VAL A 25 -5.99 -22.38 -27.18
N SER A 26 -6.02 -22.05 -25.90
CA SER A 26 -5.13 -21.02 -25.34
C SER A 26 -4.97 -21.14 -23.83
N ARG A 27 -3.97 -20.44 -23.28
CA ARG A 27 -3.85 -20.25 -21.83
C ARG A 27 -4.96 -19.33 -21.35
N LEU A 28 -5.60 -19.64 -20.22
CA LEU A 28 -6.72 -18.88 -19.66
C LEU A 28 -6.41 -17.39 -19.52
N SER A 29 -5.21 -17.01 -19.05
CA SER A 29 -4.85 -15.58 -18.98
C SER A 29 -4.70 -14.90 -20.34
N SER A 30 -4.26 -15.62 -21.37
CA SER A 30 -4.20 -15.09 -22.74
C SER A 30 -5.59 -14.94 -23.32
N PHE A 31 -6.45 -15.96 -23.14
CA PHE A 31 -7.86 -15.93 -23.53
C PHE A 31 -8.58 -14.72 -22.91
N LEU A 32 -8.55 -14.60 -21.58
CA LEU A 32 -9.25 -13.52 -20.88
C LEU A 32 -8.73 -12.13 -21.28
N ARG A 33 -7.41 -12.00 -21.51
CA ARG A 33 -6.83 -10.73 -21.99
C ARG A 33 -7.25 -10.37 -23.41
N SER A 34 -7.47 -11.36 -24.28
CA SER A 34 -7.97 -11.07 -25.64
C SER A 34 -9.44 -10.64 -25.61
N GLN A 35 -10.22 -11.18 -24.67
CA GLN A 35 -11.64 -10.82 -24.51
C GLN A 35 -11.84 -9.51 -23.76
N LEU A 36 -10.88 -9.09 -22.92
CA LEU A 36 -10.92 -7.88 -22.10
C LEU A 36 -9.75 -6.94 -22.43
N PRO A 37 -9.71 -6.34 -23.63
CA PRO A 37 -8.59 -5.50 -24.06
C PRO A 37 -8.46 -4.20 -23.24
N ASN A 38 -9.56 -3.72 -22.65
CA ASN A 38 -9.60 -2.48 -21.87
C ASN A 38 -9.24 -2.67 -20.39
N HIS A 39 -9.00 -3.91 -19.93
CA HIS A 39 -8.68 -4.21 -18.55
C HIS A 39 -7.22 -4.62 -18.40
N SER A 40 -6.60 -4.20 -17.29
CA SER A 40 -5.20 -4.51 -17.04
C SER A 40 -5.02 -6.00 -16.75
N LYS A 41 -3.86 -6.54 -17.14
CA LYS A 41 -3.44 -7.90 -16.77
C LYS A 41 -3.59 -8.14 -15.25
N GLN A 42 -3.29 -7.13 -14.43
CA GLN A 42 -3.35 -7.26 -12.98
C GLN A 42 -4.77 -7.44 -12.46
N GLU A 43 -5.77 -6.74 -13.02
CA GLU A 43 -7.20 -6.90 -12.67
C GLU A 43 -7.71 -8.30 -12.99
N ILE A 44 -7.39 -8.80 -14.19
CA ILE A 44 -7.78 -10.14 -14.62
C ILE A 44 -7.16 -11.20 -13.70
N LEU A 45 -5.85 -11.11 -13.43
CA LEU A 45 -5.17 -12.07 -12.57
C LEU A 45 -5.62 -11.99 -11.10
N ALA A 46 -5.91 -10.79 -10.59
CA ALA A 46 -6.48 -10.62 -9.25
C ALA A 46 -7.86 -11.29 -9.15
N SER A 47 -8.70 -11.12 -10.18
CA SER A 47 -10.04 -11.73 -10.23
C SER A 47 -9.98 -13.26 -10.25
N ILE A 48 -9.05 -13.86 -11.00
CA ILE A 48 -8.81 -15.31 -11.00
C ILE A 48 -8.39 -15.79 -9.60
N ARG A 49 -7.41 -15.13 -8.97
CA ARG A 49 -6.90 -15.50 -7.63
C ARG A 49 -7.96 -15.37 -6.54
N GLN A 50 -8.91 -14.46 -6.70
CA GLN A 50 -10.05 -14.31 -5.80
C GLN A 50 -11.22 -15.24 -6.15
N HIS A 51 -10.97 -16.31 -6.91
CA HIS A 51 -11.94 -17.36 -7.22
C HIS A 51 -13.15 -16.87 -8.03
N ARG A 52 -12.97 -15.81 -8.82
CA ARG A 52 -14.05 -15.19 -9.62
C ARG A 52 -14.05 -15.64 -11.08
N CYS A 53 -13.13 -16.53 -11.46
CA CYS A 53 -13.11 -17.14 -12.77
C CYS A 53 -13.71 -18.55 -12.68
N ARG A 54 -14.55 -18.91 -13.66
CA ARG A 54 -15.06 -20.27 -13.80
C ARG A 54 -14.87 -20.79 -15.22
N VAL A 55 -14.54 -22.06 -15.34
CA VAL A 55 -14.53 -22.81 -16.60
C VAL A 55 -15.52 -23.96 -16.46
N ASN A 56 -16.50 -24.04 -17.36
CA ASN A 56 -17.57 -25.04 -17.34
C ASN A 56 -18.31 -25.10 -15.98
N GLY A 57 -18.46 -23.95 -15.32
CA GLY A 57 -19.12 -23.81 -14.01
C GLY A 57 -18.21 -24.01 -12.80
N PHE A 58 -17.03 -24.61 -12.96
CA PHE A 58 -16.07 -24.86 -11.88
C PHE A 58 -15.13 -23.68 -11.68
N ILE A 59 -14.84 -23.34 -10.42
CA ILE A 59 -13.89 -22.26 -10.08
C ILE A 59 -12.50 -22.65 -10.56
N GLU A 60 -11.92 -21.81 -11.41
CA GLU A 60 -10.54 -21.93 -11.84
C GLU A 60 -9.70 -20.84 -11.17
N ARG A 61 -8.62 -21.25 -10.53
CA ARG A 61 -7.74 -20.40 -9.70
C ARG A 61 -6.40 -20.13 -10.38
N PHE A 62 -6.06 -20.92 -11.41
CA PHE A 62 -4.79 -20.87 -12.08
C PHE A 62 -4.92 -20.26 -13.47
N GLU A 63 -4.17 -19.19 -13.70
CA GLU A 63 -4.04 -18.55 -15.01
C GLU A 63 -3.46 -19.47 -16.10
N SER A 64 -2.89 -20.62 -15.72
CA SER A 64 -2.27 -21.60 -16.61
C SER A 64 -3.24 -22.62 -17.19
N TYR A 65 -4.51 -22.62 -16.78
CA TYR A 65 -5.50 -23.53 -17.34
C TYR A 65 -5.50 -23.45 -18.88
N LYS A 66 -5.51 -24.61 -19.54
CA LYS A 66 -5.51 -24.73 -21.00
C LYS A 66 -6.96 -24.80 -21.48
N VAL A 67 -7.47 -23.64 -21.87
CA VAL A 67 -8.81 -23.48 -22.45
C VAL A 67 -8.87 -24.25 -23.77
N GLN A 68 -9.94 -25.02 -23.95
CA GLN A 68 -10.24 -25.80 -25.15
C GLN A 68 -11.42 -25.20 -25.91
N PRO A 69 -11.54 -25.44 -27.23
CA PRO A 69 -12.76 -25.15 -27.97
C PRO A 69 -13.98 -25.81 -27.29
N GLY A 70 -15.06 -25.05 -27.11
CA GLY A 70 -16.27 -25.49 -26.41
C GLY A 70 -16.31 -25.16 -24.92
N ASP A 71 -15.18 -24.77 -24.30
CA ASP A 71 -15.18 -24.35 -22.90
C ASP A 71 -16.01 -23.08 -22.71
N ARG A 72 -16.89 -23.11 -21.70
CA ARG A 72 -17.59 -21.92 -21.23
C ARG A 72 -16.78 -21.26 -20.13
N VAL A 73 -16.16 -20.12 -20.44
CA VAL A 73 -15.38 -19.33 -19.50
C VAL A 73 -16.24 -18.17 -19.00
N SER A 74 -16.25 -17.93 -17.69
CA SER A 74 -16.87 -16.75 -17.11
C SER A 74 -15.95 -16.08 -16.10
N LEU A 75 -15.99 -14.76 -16.03
CA LEU A 75 -15.18 -13.97 -15.13
C LEU A 75 -16.02 -12.84 -14.56
N SER A 76 -16.08 -12.73 -13.23
CA SER A 76 -16.58 -11.54 -12.54
C SER A 76 -15.39 -10.66 -12.20
N LEU A 77 -15.24 -9.54 -12.92
CA LEU A 77 -14.13 -8.62 -12.65
C LEU A 77 -14.34 -7.91 -11.33
N ILE A 78 -13.20 -7.68 -10.67
CA ILE A 78 -13.08 -6.69 -9.62
C ILE A 78 -12.50 -5.47 -10.29
N PRO A 79 -13.29 -4.40 -10.52
CA PRO A 79 -12.67 -3.15 -10.94
C PRO A 79 -11.63 -2.81 -9.89
N SER A 80 -10.38 -2.61 -10.30
CA SER A 80 -9.42 -2.02 -9.39
C SER A 80 -9.84 -0.56 -9.25
N THR A 81 -10.62 -0.25 -8.21
CA THR A 81 -10.80 1.15 -7.79
C THR A 81 -9.45 1.60 -7.25
N LYS A 82 -8.52 1.92 -8.15
CA LYS A 82 -7.26 2.55 -7.83
C LYS A 82 -7.64 3.90 -7.26
N GLN A 83 -7.62 3.99 -5.93
CA GLN A 83 -7.87 5.22 -5.23
C GLN A 83 -6.90 6.26 -5.79
N GLN A 84 -7.44 7.37 -6.30
CA GLN A 84 -6.62 8.48 -6.74
C GLN A 84 -6.05 9.19 -5.50
N PRO A 85 -4.85 9.76 -5.59
CA PRO A 85 -4.33 10.58 -4.51
C PRO A 85 -5.25 11.78 -4.28
N SER A 86 -5.48 12.12 -3.01
CA SER A 86 -6.26 13.28 -2.61
C SER A 86 -5.43 14.23 -1.75
N ILE A 87 -5.72 15.52 -1.82
CA ILE A 87 -5.04 16.53 -0.99
C ILE A 87 -5.63 16.45 0.42
N LEU A 88 -4.77 16.27 1.41
CA LEU A 88 -5.13 16.34 2.83
C LEU A 88 -4.91 17.75 3.39
N TRP A 89 -3.89 18.44 2.89
CA TRP A 89 -3.52 19.77 3.33
C TRP A 89 -2.64 20.46 2.29
N GLU A 90 -2.74 21.80 2.21
CA GLU A 90 -1.96 22.63 1.31
C GLU A 90 -1.75 24.03 1.91
N ASP A 91 -0.54 24.58 1.75
CA ASP A 91 -0.22 25.98 1.94
C ASP A 91 0.59 26.55 0.76
N ASP A 92 1.21 27.72 0.94
CA ASP A 92 1.99 28.39 -0.11
C ASP A 92 3.27 27.61 -0.50
N TYR A 93 3.83 26.82 0.43
CA TYR A 93 5.14 26.19 0.27
C TYR A 93 5.08 24.67 0.10
N SER A 94 4.01 24.06 0.57
CA SER A 94 3.94 22.62 0.78
C SER A 94 2.54 22.06 0.64
N ILE A 95 2.51 20.76 0.38
CA ILE A 95 1.27 20.01 0.14
C ILE A 95 1.43 18.60 0.69
N ILE A 96 0.37 18.11 1.33
CA ILE A 96 0.30 16.74 1.84
C ILE A 96 -0.79 15.99 1.07
N TYR A 97 -0.38 14.93 0.39
CA TYR A 97 -1.29 14.00 -0.26
C TYR A 97 -1.55 12.78 0.62
N GLU A 98 -2.78 12.27 0.58
CA GLU A 98 -3.06 10.88 0.92
C GLU A 98 -2.59 10.02 -0.26
N LYS A 99 -1.40 9.43 -0.13
CA LYS A 99 -0.82 8.59 -1.18
C LYS A 99 -1.45 7.20 -1.12
N PRO A 100 -2.07 6.71 -2.21
CA PRO A 100 -2.65 5.38 -2.21
C PRO A 100 -1.57 4.27 -2.29
N PRO A 101 -1.91 3.03 -1.85
CA PRO A 101 -1.01 1.89 -1.93
C PRO A 101 -1.05 1.34 -3.38
N HIS A 102 -0.13 1.80 -4.22
CA HIS A 102 0.20 1.30 -5.57
C HIS A 102 1.03 2.33 -6.33
N LEU A 103 1.00 3.60 -5.91
CA LEU A 103 1.82 4.67 -6.45
C LEU A 103 3.14 4.77 -5.71
N THR A 104 4.23 4.92 -6.46
CA THR A 104 5.52 5.32 -5.88
C THR A 104 5.54 6.82 -5.65
N THR A 105 6.47 7.28 -4.80
CA THR A 105 6.68 8.71 -4.55
C THR A 105 7.11 9.44 -5.84
N GLU A 106 7.88 8.79 -6.70
CA GLU A 106 8.34 9.33 -7.97
C GLU A 106 7.18 9.48 -8.97
N GLN A 107 6.25 8.52 -8.99
CA GLN A 107 5.03 8.63 -9.80
C GLN A 107 4.18 9.82 -9.33
N MET A 108 4.04 10.01 -8.02
CA MET A 108 3.36 11.18 -7.44
C MET A 108 4.02 12.49 -7.88
N ALA A 109 5.35 12.57 -7.82
CA ALA A 109 6.10 13.76 -8.26
C ALA A 109 5.91 14.05 -9.75
N HIS A 110 5.94 13.01 -10.59
CA HIS A 110 5.70 13.16 -12.03
C HIS A 110 4.28 13.65 -12.33
N MET A 111 3.26 13.08 -11.67
CA MET A 111 1.86 13.43 -11.87
C MET A 111 1.54 14.85 -11.38
N THR A 112 2.05 15.24 -10.22
CA THR A 112 1.73 16.52 -9.56
C THR A 112 2.67 17.66 -9.94
N ARG A 113 3.83 17.34 -10.52
CA ARG A 113 4.94 18.26 -10.81
C ARG A 113 5.52 18.96 -9.56
N PHE A 114 5.23 18.44 -8.37
CA PHE A 114 5.82 18.89 -7.11
C PHE A 114 7.10 18.14 -6.76
N PHE A 115 7.86 18.71 -5.81
CA PHE A 115 9.18 18.22 -5.44
C PHE A 115 9.09 17.25 -4.26
N THR A 116 9.79 16.14 -4.36
CA THR A 116 9.86 15.14 -3.30
C THR A 116 10.66 15.67 -2.11
N VAL A 117 10.17 15.38 -0.90
CA VAL A 117 10.83 15.74 0.37
C VAL A 117 11.26 14.48 1.12
N HIS A 118 10.39 13.49 1.13
CA HIS A 118 10.62 12.17 1.69
C HIS A 118 9.94 11.13 0.79
N ARG A 119 10.09 9.85 1.11
CA ARG A 119 9.47 8.76 0.36
C ARG A 119 8.56 7.93 1.24
N LEU A 120 7.46 7.51 0.64
CA LEU A 120 6.67 6.36 1.05
C LEU A 120 6.85 5.25 0.00
N ASP A 121 7.02 4.02 0.47
CA ASP A 121 7.14 2.87 -0.41
C ASP A 121 5.84 2.61 -1.18
N LYS A 122 5.96 1.90 -2.32
CA LYS A 122 4.83 1.65 -3.23
C LYS A 122 3.62 1.01 -2.54
N GLY A 123 3.88 0.06 -1.63
CA GLY A 123 2.85 -0.65 -0.88
C GLY A 123 2.34 0.08 0.36
N THR A 124 2.93 1.23 0.71
CA THR A 124 2.58 2.00 1.91
C THR A 124 1.64 3.13 1.51
N SER A 125 0.49 3.25 2.19
CA SER A 125 -0.42 4.39 2.04
C SER A 125 -0.16 5.46 3.10
N GLY A 126 -0.81 6.63 2.97
CA GLY A 126 -0.78 7.70 3.97
C GLY A 126 -0.14 9.00 3.49
N CYS A 127 0.20 9.85 4.46
CA CYS A 127 0.64 11.22 4.25
C CYS A 127 1.99 11.31 3.51
N LEU A 128 1.96 11.80 2.26
CA LEU A 128 3.15 12.19 1.49
C LEU A 128 3.26 13.71 1.45
N LEU A 129 4.29 14.26 2.11
CA LEU A 129 4.61 15.69 2.09
C LEU A 129 5.50 15.99 0.89
N MET A 130 5.12 17.01 0.12
CA MET A 130 5.85 17.49 -1.05
C MET A 130 6.04 19.00 -0.99
N GLY A 131 7.10 19.51 -1.61
CA GLY A 131 7.35 20.95 -1.73
C GLY A 131 6.80 21.50 -3.04
N LYS A 132 6.14 22.66 -2.99
CA LYS A 132 5.62 23.35 -4.18
C LYS A 132 6.72 24.02 -5.00
N SER A 133 7.90 24.22 -4.41
CA SER A 133 9.12 24.69 -5.07
C SER A 133 10.36 23.90 -4.63
N LYS A 134 11.43 23.97 -5.42
CA LYS A 134 12.73 23.35 -5.08
C LYS A 134 13.30 23.89 -3.77
N GLN A 135 13.12 25.19 -3.52
CA GLN A 135 13.56 25.84 -2.29
C GLN A 135 12.77 25.30 -1.09
N ALA A 136 11.43 25.26 -1.18
CA ALA A 136 10.59 24.72 -0.12
C ALA A 136 10.94 23.25 0.19
N ALA A 137 11.09 22.42 -0.84
CA ALA A 137 11.49 21.03 -0.65
C ALA A 137 12.85 20.89 0.04
N THR A 138 13.81 21.77 -0.27
CA THR A 138 15.13 21.78 0.35
C THR A 138 15.06 22.09 1.84
N GLU A 139 14.29 23.09 2.26
CA GLU A 139 14.11 23.41 3.67
C GLU A 139 13.36 22.30 4.42
N LEU A 140 12.32 21.72 3.81
CA LEU A 140 11.61 20.59 4.39
C LEU A 140 12.52 19.36 4.56
N MET A 141 13.37 19.05 3.56
CA MET A 141 14.36 17.97 3.66
C MET A 141 15.33 18.19 4.83
N LYS A 142 15.71 19.44 5.14
CA LYS A 142 16.53 19.73 6.32
C LYS A 142 15.81 19.35 7.61
N LEU A 143 14.50 19.59 7.71
CA LEU A 143 13.71 19.20 8.89
C LEU A 143 13.67 17.68 9.07
N PHE A 144 13.52 16.93 7.97
CA PHE A 144 13.63 15.46 7.99
C PHE A 144 15.01 15.01 8.45
N LYS A 145 16.08 15.58 7.87
CA LYS A 145 17.47 15.27 8.22
C LYS A 145 17.78 15.57 9.70
N GLN A 146 17.22 16.66 10.22
CA GLN A 146 17.34 17.07 11.62
C GLN A 146 16.40 16.30 12.57
N ARG A 147 15.59 15.36 12.07
CA ARG A 147 14.58 14.60 12.84
C ARG A 147 13.59 15.50 13.58
N LYS A 148 13.25 16.66 13.01
CA LYS A 148 12.23 17.58 13.55
C LYS A 148 10.81 17.24 13.12
N ILE A 149 10.65 16.26 12.23
CA ILE A 149 9.36 15.79 11.74
C ILE A 149 8.96 14.52 12.51
N HIS A 150 7.84 14.59 13.22
CA HIS A 150 7.25 13.42 13.86
C HIS A 150 6.42 12.62 12.85
N LYS A 151 6.66 11.30 12.79
CA LYS A 151 5.96 10.37 11.90
C LYS A 151 5.34 9.24 12.72
N GLN A 152 4.10 8.91 12.38
CA GLN A 152 3.38 7.78 12.97
C GLN A 152 2.80 6.91 11.86
N TYR A 153 2.99 5.59 11.98
CA TYR A 153 2.46 4.60 11.06
C TYR A 153 1.51 3.67 11.80
N ILE A 154 0.47 3.26 11.09
CA ILE A 154 -0.47 2.22 11.52
C ILE A 154 -0.18 1.00 10.66
N ALA A 155 0.06 -0.15 11.30
CA ALA A 155 0.37 -1.39 10.60
C ALA A 155 -0.40 -2.58 11.20
N PHE A 156 -0.91 -3.44 10.32
CA PHE A 156 -1.30 -4.80 10.70
C PHE A 156 -0.10 -5.72 10.58
N VAL A 157 0.16 -6.53 11.60
CA VAL A 157 1.29 -7.46 11.60
C VAL A 157 0.83 -8.90 11.80
N PHE A 158 1.62 -9.82 11.28
CA PHE A 158 1.45 -11.23 11.60
C PHE A 158 2.07 -11.54 12.95
N GLY A 159 1.30 -12.22 13.81
CA GLY A 159 1.71 -12.58 15.16
C GLY A 159 1.42 -11.52 16.21
N HIS A 160 1.90 -11.75 17.43
CA HIS A 160 1.62 -10.91 18.60
C HIS A 160 2.95 -10.51 19.27
N PRO A 161 3.27 -9.21 19.35
CA PRO A 161 4.42 -8.75 20.12
C PRO A 161 4.31 -9.19 21.60
N LYS A 162 5.42 -9.64 22.19
CA LYS A 162 5.45 -10.06 23.61
C LYS A 162 5.10 -8.94 24.59
N LYS A 163 5.39 -7.69 24.22
CA LYS A 163 5.11 -6.50 25.01
C LYS A 163 4.13 -5.60 24.28
N LYS A 164 3.23 -4.95 25.02
CA LYS A 164 2.27 -3.98 24.45
C LYS A 164 2.94 -2.70 23.94
N PHE A 165 4.15 -2.40 24.37
CA PHE A 165 4.92 -1.26 23.88
C PHE A 165 6.41 -1.58 23.96
N GLY A 166 7.21 -0.88 23.16
CA GLY A 166 8.65 -1.04 23.21
C GLY A 166 9.38 -0.21 22.17
N THR A 167 10.67 -0.46 22.07
CA THR A 167 11.53 0.13 21.04
C THR A 167 12.26 -1.01 20.33
N VAL A 168 12.20 -1.00 19.01
CA VAL A 168 13.07 -1.82 18.16
C VAL A 168 14.27 -0.97 17.75
N LYS A 169 15.46 -1.47 18.04
CA LYS A 169 16.73 -0.90 17.57
C LYS A 169 17.34 -1.88 16.59
N SER A 170 17.83 -1.37 15.47
CA SER A 170 18.57 -2.13 14.49
C SER A 170 19.58 -1.21 13.79
N TYR A 171 20.36 -1.75 12.86
CA TYR A 171 21.27 -0.99 12.03
C TYR A 171 20.96 -1.30 10.58
N THR A 172 21.02 -0.30 9.71
CA THR A 172 20.78 -0.50 8.28
C THR A 172 21.94 0.01 7.43
N ALA A 173 22.28 -0.77 6.42
CA ALA A 173 23.29 -0.41 5.43
C ALA A 173 22.84 -0.88 4.05
N PRO A 174 23.41 -0.31 2.97
CA PRO A 174 23.38 -0.91 1.65
C PRO A 174 23.90 -2.35 1.70
N VAL A 175 23.08 -3.34 1.30
CA VAL A 175 23.46 -4.76 1.29
C VAL A 175 23.87 -5.22 -0.10
N TYR A 176 23.11 -4.88 -1.14
CA TYR A 176 23.49 -5.18 -2.53
C TYR A 176 22.78 -4.25 -3.53
N ARG A 177 23.23 -4.26 -4.79
CA ARG A 177 22.62 -3.50 -5.89
C ARG A 177 21.89 -4.44 -6.85
N ARG A 178 20.70 -4.06 -7.30
CA ARG A 178 19.93 -4.80 -8.31
C ARG A 178 19.26 -3.83 -9.27
N CYS A 179 19.51 -3.99 -10.56
CA CYS A 179 18.91 -3.17 -11.62
C CYS A 179 19.05 -1.65 -11.34
N GLY A 180 20.22 -1.22 -10.87
CA GLY A 180 20.51 0.18 -10.53
C GLY A 180 19.98 0.64 -9.16
N ALA A 181 19.11 -0.12 -8.49
CA ALA A 181 18.62 0.19 -7.14
C ALA A 181 19.55 -0.36 -6.06
N VAL A 182 19.79 0.44 -5.02
CA VAL A 182 20.48 0.00 -3.80
C VAL A 182 19.44 -0.59 -2.85
N ILE A 183 19.65 -1.85 -2.45
CA ILE A 183 18.80 -2.52 -1.47
C ILE A 183 19.44 -2.36 -0.09
N PHE A 184 18.72 -1.69 0.81
CA PHE A 184 19.10 -1.57 2.21
C PHE A 184 18.55 -2.76 3.01
N GLY A 185 19.29 -3.18 4.03
CA GLY A 185 18.90 -4.29 4.90
C GLY A 185 19.53 -4.17 6.27
N ALA A 186 19.32 -5.19 7.11
CA ALA A 186 19.93 -5.25 8.43
C ALA A 186 21.46 -5.36 8.31
N ALA A 187 22.16 -4.60 9.15
CA ALA A 187 23.62 -4.55 9.18
C ALA A 187 24.13 -4.71 10.61
N SER A 188 25.43 -4.95 10.74
CA SER A 188 26.11 -4.91 12.04
C SER A 188 26.29 -3.45 12.51
N PRO A 189 26.47 -3.21 13.82
CA PRO A 189 26.70 -1.86 14.35
C PRO A 189 27.91 -1.12 13.74
N SER A 190 28.92 -1.85 13.27
CA SER A 190 30.12 -1.29 12.66
C SER A 190 29.95 -0.91 11.19
N GLN A 191 28.88 -1.38 10.53
CA GLN A 191 28.69 -1.28 9.08
C GLN A 191 27.42 -0.50 8.68
N GLY A 192 26.54 -0.18 9.63
CA GLY A 192 25.25 0.44 9.33
C GLY A 192 24.91 1.61 10.24
N GLU A 193 23.95 2.40 9.77
CA GLU A 193 23.40 3.52 10.52
C GLU A 193 22.32 3.03 11.50
N PRO A 194 22.28 3.53 12.74
CA PRO A 194 21.30 3.11 13.71
C PRO A 194 19.88 3.56 13.32
N ILE A 195 18.95 2.61 13.35
CA ILE A 195 17.52 2.84 13.21
C ILE A 195 16.81 2.49 14.52
N LYS A 196 15.88 3.35 14.92
CA LYS A 196 15.12 3.22 16.16
C LYS A 196 13.65 3.54 15.88
N SER A 197 12.79 2.57 16.18
CA SER A 197 11.34 2.73 16.06
C SER A 197 10.68 2.35 17.37
N ALA A 198 9.87 3.26 17.92
CA ALA A 198 9.00 2.92 19.03
C ALA A 198 7.71 2.31 18.50
N TYR A 199 7.12 1.43 19.29
CA TYR A 199 5.85 0.81 18.95
C TYR A 199 4.90 0.74 20.14
N LYS A 200 3.61 0.82 19.84
CA LYS A 200 2.50 0.48 20.74
C LYS A 200 1.58 -0.50 20.01
N TRP A 201 1.26 -1.61 20.67
CA TRP A 201 0.33 -2.64 20.21
C TRP A 201 -1.04 -2.41 20.81
N ASP A 202 -2.04 -2.28 19.94
CA ASP A 202 -3.45 -2.24 20.28
C ASP A 202 -4.17 -3.23 19.35
N CYS A 203 -4.84 -4.23 19.90
CA CYS A 203 -5.42 -5.40 19.22
C CYS A 203 -5.27 -5.43 17.67
N TRP A 204 -4.33 -6.25 17.16
CA TRP A 204 -4.00 -6.44 15.74
C TRP A 204 -3.30 -5.26 15.02
N VAL A 205 -3.16 -4.11 15.68
CA VAL A 205 -2.57 -2.88 15.13
C VAL A 205 -1.29 -2.49 15.89
N ILE A 206 -0.20 -2.28 15.16
CA ILE A 206 0.99 -1.60 15.67
C ILE A 206 0.96 -0.14 15.24
N LEU A 207 1.06 0.76 16.22
CA LEU A 207 1.43 2.16 16.01
C LEU A 207 2.96 2.27 16.07
N LEU A 208 3.61 2.56 14.96
CA LEU A 208 5.06 2.81 14.91
C LEU A 208 5.32 4.31 14.91
N SER A 209 6.26 4.78 15.72
CA SER A 209 6.80 6.14 15.62
C SER A 209 8.30 6.13 15.45
N GLU A 210 8.80 6.99 14.57
CA GLU A 210 10.23 7.28 14.51
C GLU A 210 10.58 8.27 15.62
N MET A 211 11.59 7.93 16.42
CA MET A 211 12.06 8.79 17.50
C MET A 211 13.32 9.55 17.11
N SER A 212 13.39 10.84 17.45
CA SER A 212 14.65 11.58 17.49
C SER A 212 15.43 11.22 18.76
N THR A 213 16.75 11.47 18.77
CA THR A 213 17.58 11.29 19.97
C THR A 213 17.24 12.28 21.08
N THR A 214 16.56 13.37 20.77
CA THR A 214 16.12 14.44 21.69
C THR A 214 14.80 14.14 22.42
N ASP A 215 13.96 13.23 21.91
CA ASP A 215 12.64 12.89 22.51
C ASP A 215 12.75 12.02 23.79
N LEU A 216 13.97 11.76 24.26
CA LEU A 216 14.26 10.91 25.42
C LEU A 216 13.82 11.50 26.76
N LYS A 217 13.52 12.81 26.84
CA LYS A 217 13.28 13.48 28.12
C LYS A 217 11.82 13.84 28.41
N ASN A 218 10.91 13.88 27.45
CA ASN A 218 9.51 14.19 27.70
C ASN A 218 8.59 13.59 26.62
N SER A 219 7.47 13.01 27.04
CA SER A 219 6.29 12.61 26.26
C SER A 219 6.26 11.22 25.58
N LEU A 220 5.62 10.26 26.26
CA LEU A 220 4.57 9.47 25.62
C LEU A 220 3.27 10.29 25.76
N PRO A 221 2.45 10.46 24.71
CA PRO A 221 1.18 11.16 24.85
C PRO A 221 0.28 10.45 25.87
N ARG A 222 -0.23 11.23 26.84
CA ARG A 222 -1.24 10.78 27.82
C ARG A 222 -2.53 10.42 27.09
N SER A 223 -3.21 9.43 27.64
CA SER A 223 -4.19 8.53 27.01
C SER A 223 -5.56 9.10 26.60
N SER A 224 -5.75 10.40 26.39
CA SER A 224 -7.12 10.96 26.27
C SER A 224 -7.61 11.28 24.85
N ALA A 225 -6.77 11.27 23.81
CA ALA A 225 -7.19 11.75 22.48
C ALA A 225 -7.67 10.68 21.48
N LEU A 226 -7.54 9.38 21.80
CA LEU A 226 -7.92 8.29 20.87
C LEU A 226 -9.24 7.60 21.22
N SER A 227 -9.85 7.91 22.36
CA SER A 227 -11.11 7.29 22.79
C SER A 227 -12.35 7.83 22.07
N SER A 228 -12.27 8.95 21.34
CA SER A 228 -13.43 9.60 20.74
C SER A 228 -13.64 9.31 19.25
N MET A 229 -12.71 8.61 18.57
CA MET A 229 -12.85 8.29 17.15
C MET A 229 -13.15 6.81 16.86
N LEU A 230 -13.15 5.95 17.88
CA LEU A 230 -13.30 4.50 17.71
C LEU A 230 -14.08 3.86 18.86
N THR A 231 -15.35 4.21 19.03
CA THR A 231 -16.36 3.36 19.71
C THR A 231 -17.76 3.92 19.47
N PRO A 232 -18.76 3.05 19.29
CA PRO A 232 -19.01 2.12 18.19
C PRO A 232 -19.67 2.79 16.97
#